data_AF-A0A922MGX0-F1
#
_entry.id   AF-A0A922MGX0-F1
#
_cell.length_a   1.000
_cell.length_b   1.000
_cell.length_c   1.000
_cell.angle_alpha   90.00
_cell.angle_beta   90.00
_cell.angle_gamma   90.00
#
_symmetry.space_group_name_H-M   'P 1'
#
loop_
_entity.id
_entity.type
_entity.pdbx_description
1 polymer ?
#
loop_
_entity_poly.entity_id
_entity_poly.type
_entity_poly.pdbx_seq_one_letter_code
_entity_poly.pdbx_strand_id
1 'polypeptide(L)'
;MLEELALSSKFEKLSWRKAAAFDSSRLSDPEGRRQLMKIVLSSRAALPDDKFSELQQLISEMKEVYNSAKICPYGQKPYDPHIPRIPYSHEYQDQGYQLSNEPYQHYQPYTETSETNYCDMQLDPEISRILAHSRIESELLYVWKSFRDQTGPKLRNRFMRYVQLANQAAVATGN
;
A
#
# COMPACT_ATOMS: atom_id res chain seq x y z
N MET A 1 -10.93 -6.65 6.67
CA MET A 1 -10.88 -6.12 5.29
C MET A 1 -10.93 -7.22 4.23
N LEU A 2 -10.02 -8.20 4.22
CA LEU A 2 -10.02 -9.26 3.18
C LEU A 2 -11.26 -10.19 3.24
N GLU A 3 -11.69 -10.58 4.43
CA GLU A 3 -12.89 -11.43 4.60
C GLU A 3 -14.18 -10.74 4.10
N GLU A 4 -14.31 -9.44 4.37
CA GLU A 4 -15.43 -8.63 3.89
C GLU A 4 -15.46 -8.57 2.36
N LEU A 5 -14.30 -8.43 1.71
CA LEU A 5 -14.19 -8.49 0.26
C LEU A 5 -14.58 -9.86 -0.30
N ALA A 6 -14.16 -10.93 0.36
CA ALA A 6 -14.52 -12.29 -0.03
C ALA A 6 -16.04 -12.54 0.11
N LEU A 7 -16.67 -12.03 1.18
CA LEU A 7 -18.12 -12.13 1.37
C LEU A 7 -18.88 -11.31 0.33
N SER A 8 -18.46 -10.06 0.10
CA SER A 8 -19.03 -9.18 -0.92
C SER A 8 -18.93 -9.79 -2.32
N SER A 9 -17.77 -10.34 -2.69
CA SER A 9 -17.57 -11.01 -3.98
C SER A 9 -18.50 -12.22 -4.18
N LYS A 10 -18.69 -13.04 -3.14
CA LYS A 10 -19.64 -14.17 -3.19
C LYS A 10 -21.07 -13.68 -3.38
N PHE A 11 -21.46 -12.63 -2.65
CA PHE A 11 -22.77 -12.02 -2.78
C PHE A 11 -23.01 -11.46 -4.18
N GLU A 12 -22.04 -10.75 -4.76
CA GLU A 12 -22.10 -10.23 -6.14
C GLU A 12 -22.32 -11.36 -7.15
N LYS A 13 -21.54 -12.45 -7.06
CA LYS A 13 -21.65 -13.60 -7.98
C LYS A 13 -23.01 -14.28 -7.90
N LEU A 14 -23.53 -14.51 -6.68
CA LEU A 14 -24.85 -15.12 -6.48
C LEU A 14 -25.98 -14.21 -6.94
N SER A 15 -25.89 -12.91 -6.65
CA SER A 15 -26.87 -11.91 -7.06
C SER A 15 -26.91 -11.80 -8.58
N TRP A 16 -25.75 -11.75 -9.23
CA TRP A 16 -25.65 -11.73 -10.69
C TRP A 16 -26.25 -12.99 -11.32
N ARG A 17 -25.95 -14.19 -10.81
CA ARG A 17 -26.52 -15.46 -11.34
C ARG A 17 -28.05 -15.45 -11.31
N LYS A 18 -28.64 -14.95 -10.23
CA LYS A 18 -30.10 -14.85 -10.10
C LYS A 18 -30.68 -13.78 -11.02
N ALA A 19 -30.03 -12.62 -11.10
CA ALA A 19 -30.48 -11.49 -11.91
C ALA A 19 -30.37 -11.76 -13.41
N ALA A 20 -29.25 -12.35 -13.86
CA ALA A 20 -28.99 -12.65 -15.27
C ALA A 20 -29.91 -13.75 -15.82
N ALA A 21 -30.44 -14.63 -14.95
CA ALA A 21 -31.43 -15.62 -15.34
C ALA A 21 -32.83 -15.04 -15.54
N PHE A 22 -33.09 -13.80 -15.09
CA PHE A 22 -34.40 -13.18 -15.17
C PHE A 22 -34.56 -12.35 -16.45
N ASP A 23 -35.68 -12.56 -17.14
CA ASP A 23 -36.04 -11.78 -18.34
C ASP A 23 -36.57 -10.40 -17.98
N SER A 24 -35.72 -9.38 -18.11
CA SER A 24 -36.02 -7.99 -17.80
C SER A 24 -37.20 -7.39 -18.57
N SER A 25 -37.59 -7.95 -19.72
CA SER A 25 -38.72 -7.45 -20.51
C SER A 25 -40.07 -7.75 -19.84
N ARG A 26 -40.12 -8.72 -18.93
CA ARG A 26 -41.32 -9.12 -18.20
C ARG A 26 -41.66 -8.20 -17.03
N LEU A 27 -40.74 -7.32 -16.64
CA LEU A 27 -40.97 -6.34 -15.59
C LEU A 27 -41.70 -5.13 -16.15
N SER A 28 -42.98 -4.98 -15.76
CA SER A 28 -43.76 -3.79 -16.07
C SER A 28 -43.24 -2.55 -15.33
N ASP A 29 -42.66 -2.71 -14.13
CA ASP A 29 -42.13 -1.62 -13.33
C ASP A 29 -40.78 -1.10 -13.88
N PRO A 30 -40.68 0.17 -14.29
CA PRO A 30 -39.45 0.75 -14.81
C PRO A 30 -38.30 0.79 -13.80
N GLU A 31 -38.57 1.04 -12.51
CA GLU A 31 -37.52 1.14 -11.49
C GLU A 31 -36.94 -0.23 -11.16
N GLY A 32 -37.79 -1.25 -10.98
CA GLY A 32 -37.37 -2.63 -10.82
C GLY A 32 -36.54 -3.13 -12.00
N ARG A 33 -36.92 -2.79 -13.23
CA ARG A 33 -36.12 -3.09 -14.43
C ARG A 33 -34.75 -2.41 -14.39
N ARG A 34 -34.68 -1.15 -13.96
CA ARG A 34 -33.41 -0.41 -13.83
C ARG A 34 -32.50 -1.04 -12.78
N GLN A 35 -33.04 -1.40 -11.62
CA GLN A 35 -32.28 -2.06 -10.55
C GLN A 35 -31.74 -3.42 -11.00
N LEU A 36 -32.56 -4.22 -11.66
CA LEU A 36 -32.13 -5.51 -12.23
C LEU A 36 -31.01 -5.32 -13.25
N MET A 37 -31.18 -4.38 -14.19
CA MET A 37 -30.16 -4.05 -15.18
C MET A 37 -28.87 -3.57 -14.54
N LYS A 38 -28.95 -2.79 -13.45
CA LYS A 38 -27.76 -2.37 -12.70
C LYS A 38 -27.00 -3.58 -12.14
N ILE A 39 -27.68 -4.60 -11.61
CA ILE A 39 -27.04 -5.82 -11.08
C ILE A 39 -26.39 -6.63 -12.22
N VAL A 40 -27.07 -6.78 -13.36
CA VAL A 40 -26.56 -7.55 -14.50
C VAL A 40 -25.38 -6.85 -15.17
N LEU A 41 -25.49 -5.54 -15.45
CA LEU A 41 -24.51 -4.76 -16.22
C LEU A 41 -23.25 -4.37 -15.44
N SER A 42 -23.35 -4.18 -14.12
CA SER A 42 -22.21 -3.71 -13.33
C SER A 42 -21.27 -4.84 -12.89
N SER A 43 -21.64 -6.10 -13.10
CA SER A 43 -20.96 -7.19 -12.42
C SER A 43 -19.85 -7.84 -13.24
N ARG A 44 -18.67 -7.95 -12.61
CA ARG A 44 -17.55 -8.77 -13.10
C ARG A 44 -17.85 -10.28 -13.03
N ALA A 45 -18.99 -10.63 -12.42
CA ALA A 45 -19.51 -11.98 -12.28
C ALA A 45 -19.90 -12.65 -13.61
N ALA A 46 -19.99 -11.89 -14.72
CA ALA A 46 -20.18 -12.43 -16.06
C ALA A 46 -19.02 -13.32 -16.54
N LEU A 47 -17.83 -13.18 -15.93
CA LEU A 47 -16.72 -14.08 -16.19
C LEU A 47 -17.04 -15.53 -15.77
N PRO A 48 -16.47 -16.53 -16.48
CA PRO A 48 -16.37 -17.90 -15.99
C PRO A 48 -15.81 -17.98 -14.56
N ASP A 49 -16.19 -19.03 -13.81
CA ASP A 49 -15.89 -19.13 -12.37
C ASP A 49 -14.38 -19.17 -12.07
N ASP A 50 -13.58 -19.77 -12.94
CA ASP A 50 -12.12 -19.80 -12.87
C ASP A 50 -11.53 -18.39 -13.00
N LYS A 51 -11.92 -17.65 -14.04
CA LYS A 51 -11.45 -16.28 -14.30
C LYS A 51 -11.94 -15.30 -13.25
N PHE A 52 -13.16 -15.49 -12.75
CA PHE A 52 -13.69 -14.70 -11.65
C PHE A 52 -12.87 -14.93 -10.37
N SER A 53 -12.54 -16.18 -10.05
CA SER A 53 -11.72 -16.51 -8.89
C SER A 53 -10.31 -15.94 -9.01
N GLU A 54 -9.69 -16.05 -10.20
CA GLU A 54 -8.39 -15.44 -10.49
C GLU A 54 -8.42 -13.93 -10.29
N LEU A 55 -9.46 -13.25 -10.78
CA LEU A 55 -9.63 -11.81 -10.60
C LEU A 55 -9.70 -11.42 -9.11
N GLN A 56 -10.45 -12.16 -8.31
CA GLN A 56 -10.57 -11.89 -6.87
C GLN A 56 -9.27 -12.14 -6.11
N GLN A 57 -8.54 -13.19 -6.50
CA GLN A 57 -7.21 -13.47 -5.96
C GLN A 57 -6.25 -12.31 -6.28
N LEU A 58 -6.19 -11.85 -7.53
CA LEU A 58 -5.34 -10.73 -7.94
C LEU A 58 -5.66 -9.44 -7.15
N ILE A 59 -6.94 -9.12 -6.97
CA ILE A 59 -7.35 -7.95 -6.17
C ILE A 59 -6.86 -8.08 -4.73
N SER A 60 -6.99 -9.27 -4.14
CA SER A 60 -6.58 -9.54 -2.77
C SER A 60 -5.07 -9.43 -2.61
N GLU A 61 -4.30 -10.06 -3.50
CA GLU A 61 -2.83 -9.98 -3.51
C GLU A 61 -2.33 -8.54 -3.71
N MET A 62 -2.95 -7.78 -4.62
CA MET A 62 -2.58 -6.38 -4.83
C MET A 62 -2.84 -5.53 -3.58
N LYS A 63 -3.96 -5.75 -2.88
CA LYS A 63 -4.26 -5.08 -1.61
C LYS A 63 -3.27 -5.44 -0.51
N GLU A 64 -2.91 -6.72 -0.41
CA GLU A 64 -1.94 -7.19 0.57
C GLU A 64 -0.57 -6.55 0.34
N VAL A 65 -0.06 -6.55 -0.90
CA VAL A 65 1.22 -5.92 -1.25
C VAL A 65 1.25 -4.44 -0.84
N TYR A 66 0.16 -3.72 -1.05
CA TYR A 66 0.08 -2.30 -0.71
C TYR A 66 0.01 -2.08 0.81
N ASN A 67 -0.82 -2.86 1.50
CA ASN A 67 -1.06 -2.74 2.95
C ASN A 67 0.10 -3.25 3.81
N SER A 68 0.86 -4.23 3.32
CA SER A 68 1.98 -4.83 4.06
C SER A 68 3.33 -4.21 3.71
N ALA A 69 3.36 -3.21 2.80
CA ALA A 69 4.61 -2.58 2.37
C ALA A 69 5.25 -1.79 3.50
N LYS A 70 6.55 -2.00 3.68
CA LYS A 70 7.36 -1.45 4.75
C LYS A 70 8.63 -0.84 4.18
N ILE A 71 9.00 0.34 4.68
CA ILE A 71 10.25 1.03 4.35
C ILE A 71 11.00 1.44 5.63
N CYS A 72 12.30 1.68 5.51
CA CYS A 72 13.11 2.23 6.59
C CYS A 72 12.99 3.76 6.65
N PRO A 73 13.12 4.37 7.83
CA PRO A 73 13.25 5.82 8.02
C PRO A 73 14.35 6.44 7.14
N TYR A 74 14.18 7.71 6.78
CA TYR A 74 15.20 8.47 6.08
C TYR A 74 16.47 8.56 6.95
N GLY A 75 17.62 8.24 6.38
CA GLY A 75 18.91 8.24 7.09
C GLY A 75 19.30 6.88 7.71
N GLN A 76 18.37 5.92 7.82
CA GLN A 76 18.68 4.57 8.29
C GLN A 76 18.81 3.60 7.10
N LYS A 77 19.91 2.84 7.07
CA LYS A 77 20.09 1.72 6.14
C LYS A 77 19.70 0.42 6.86
N PRO A 78 19.07 -0.56 6.18
CA PRO A 78 18.84 -1.88 6.76
C PRO A 78 20.15 -2.40 7.36
N TYR A 79 20.10 -2.91 8.59
CA TYR A 79 21.27 -3.50 9.23
C TYR A 79 21.79 -4.65 8.35
N ASP A 80 23.00 -4.50 7.83
CA ASP A 80 23.72 -5.55 7.11
C ASP A 80 24.66 -6.26 8.10
N PRO A 81 24.41 -7.54 8.45
CA PRO A 81 25.27 -8.31 9.35
C PRO A 81 26.72 -8.46 8.86
N HIS A 82 27.01 -8.16 7.58
CA HIS A 82 28.33 -8.32 6.97
C HIS A 82 29.18 -7.04 6.96
N ILE A 83 28.65 -5.91 7.44
CA ILE A 83 29.42 -4.66 7.55
C ILE A 83 29.97 -4.54 8.97
N PRO A 84 31.31 -4.58 9.17
CA PRO A 84 31.90 -4.34 10.48
C PRO A 84 31.52 -2.95 11.00
N ARG A 85 31.00 -2.85 12.23
CA ARG A 85 30.84 -1.56 12.91
C ARG A 85 32.24 -0.95 13.05
N ILE A 86 32.50 0.14 12.35
CA ILE A 86 33.74 0.92 12.53
C ILE A 86 33.60 1.64 13.89
N PRO A 87 34.46 1.36 14.88
CA PRO A 87 34.48 2.16 16.10
C PRO A 87 35.09 3.52 15.73
N TYR A 88 34.29 4.59 15.79
CA TYR A 88 34.83 5.94 15.68
C TYR A 88 35.65 6.23 16.95
N SER A 89 36.98 6.21 16.82
CA SER A 89 37.89 6.81 17.79
C SER A 89 37.88 8.32 17.58
N HIS A 90 37.30 9.08 18.51
CA HIS A 90 37.49 10.52 18.61
C HIS A 90 38.89 10.79 19.18
N GLU A 91 39.89 10.91 18.32
CA GLU A 91 41.15 11.59 18.67
C GLU A 91 41.18 12.94 17.95
N TYR A 92 40.96 14.02 18.71
CA TYR A 92 41.41 15.35 18.34
C TYR A 92 42.14 15.96 19.53
N GLN A 93 43.47 15.98 19.44
CA GLN A 93 44.29 16.98 20.12
C GLN A 93 44.30 18.22 19.22
N ASP A 94 43.81 19.38 19.70
CA ASP A 94 44.68 20.56 19.72
C ASP A 94 44.19 21.71 20.61
N GLN A 95 45.20 22.32 21.21
CA GLN A 95 45.43 23.56 21.96
C GLN A 95 44.31 24.59 22.22
N GLY A 96 44.41 25.14 23.44
CA GLY A 96 43.39 25.95 24.07
C GLY A 96 43.48 27.46 23.85
N TYR A 97 42.36 28.10 24.17
CA TYR A 97 42.27 29.50 24.61
C TYR A 97 41.15 29.60 25.67
N GLN A 98 41.49 30.17 26.84
CA GLN A 98 40.54 30.51 27.89
C GLN A 98 39.95 31.89 27.62
N LEU A 99 38.62 32.04 27.71
CA LEU A 99 37.97 33.32 28.04
C LEU A 99 36.58 33.11 28.68
N SER A 100 36.55 33.43 29.99
CA SER A 100 35.46 34.00 30.81
C SER A 100 34.03 33.42 30.80
N ASN A 101 33.70 32.79 31.94
CA ASN A 101 32.51 32.90 32.79
C ASN A 101 31.14 33.25 32.16
N GLU A 102 30.24 32.25 32.15
CA GLU A 102 28.78 32.39 32.36
C GLU A 102 28.28 31.09 33.07
N PRO A 103 27.22 31.16 33.90
CA PRO A 103 26.85 30.11 34.85
C PRO A 103 26.22 28.89 34.16
N TYR A 104 26.65 27.71 34.60
CA TYR A 104 26.28 26.37 34.10
C TYR A 104 24.78 26.21 33.79
N GLN A 105 24.43 26.10 32.51
CA GLN A 105 23.33 25.22 32.11
C GLN A 105 23.84 23.77 32.18
N HIS A 106 23.13 22.97 32.94
CA HIS A 106 23.28 21.52 33.03
C HIS A 106 23.14 20.89 31.64
N TYR A 107 24.27 20.64 30.97
CA TYR A 107 24.30 19.85 29.75
C TYR A 107 23.97 18.41 30.11
N GLN A 108 22.77 17.97 29.72
CA GLN A 108 22.45 16.55 29.69
C GLN A 108 23.28 15.92 28.56
N PRO A 109 24.11 14.90 28.85
CA PRO A 109 24.80 14.16 27.81
C PRO A 109 23.77 13.59 26.86
N TYR A 110 23.90 13.91 25.57
CA TYR A 110 23.13 13.26 24.52
C TYR A 110 23.36 11.76 24.65
N THR A 111 22.37 11.05 25.18
CA THR A 111 22.39 9.60 25.19
C THR A 111 22.36 9.19 23.73
N GLU A 112 23.47 8.64 23.22
CA GLU A 112 23.50 7.83 22.00
C GLU A 112 22.47 6.72 22.18
N THR A 113 21.24 6.99 21.78
CA THR A 113 20.21 5.97 21.65
C THR A 113 20.74 5.01 20.62
N SER A 114 21.04 3.78 21.05
CA SER A 114 21.31 2.66 20.17
C SER A 114 20.25 2.62 19.09
N GLU A 115 20.58 3.16 17.91
CA GLU A 115 19.68 3.22 16.77
C GLU A 115 19.45 1.79 16.31
N THR A 116 18.44 1.17 16.89
CA THR A 116 17.82 -0.02 16.34
C THR A 116 17.29 0.39 14.97
N ASN A 117 17.96 -0.08 13.90
CA ASN A 117 17.50 0.10 12.52
C ASN A 117 16.12 -0.54 12.40
N TYR A 118 15.07 0.27 12.57
CA TYR A 118 13.67 -0.15 12.55
C TYR A 118 13.12 0.14 11.15
N CYS A 119 12.72 -0.91 10.44
CA CYS A 119 12.42 -0.85 8.99
C CYS A 119 10.99 -1.30 8.67
N ASP A 120 10.02 -0.68 9.34
CA ASP A 120 8.61 -1.06 9.25
C ASP A 120 7.65 0.12 9.32
N MET A 121 8.08 1.27 8.81
CA MET A 121 7.17 2.36 8.46
C MET A 121 6.23 1.91 7.33
N GLN A 122 4.93 2.03 7.56
CA GLN A 122 3.88 1.67 6.61
C GLN A 122 3.32 2.93 5.94
N LEU A 123 2.46 2.73 4.93
CA LEU A 123 1.82 3.85 4.26
C LEU A 123 1.06 4.75 5.24
N ASP A 124 0.18 4.14 6.02
CA ASP A 124 -0.62 4.81 7.02
C ASP A 124 -0.32 4.24 8.42
N PRO A 125 0.01 5.09 9.42
CA PRO A 125 0.06 6.56 9.36
C PRO A 125 1.42 7.16 8.98
N GLU A 126 2.53 6.40 8.99
CA GLU A 126 3.88 6.98 9.04
C GLU A 126 4.27 7.72 7.75
N ILE A 127 4.24 7.02 6.62
CA ILE A 127 4.64 7.60 5.32
C ILE A 127 3.71 8.75 4.95
N SER A 128 2.40 8.58 5.11
CA SER A 128 1.40 9.61 4.87
C SER A 128 1.65 10.85 5.72
N ARG A 129 2.04 10.69 6.99
CA ARG A 129 2.39 11.83 7.87
C ARG A 129 3.63 12.56 7.37
N ILE A 130 4.68 11.84 6.97
CA ILE A 130 5.92 12.45 6.44
C ILE A 130 5.63 13.23 5.16
N LEU A 131 4.92 12.61 4.21
CA LEU A 131 4.56 13.24 2.93
C LEU A 131 3.68 14.49 3.12
N ALA A 132 2.86 14.54 4.16
CA ALA A 132 2.01 15.70 4.46
C ALA A 132 2.78 16.86 5.14
N HIS A 133 3.66 16.56 6.10
CA HIS A 133 4.21 17.56 7.01
C HIS A 133 5.70 17.89 6.78
N SER A 134 6.48 16.97 6.22
CA SER A 134 7.90 17.24 5.95
C SER A 134 8.06 18.34 4.90
N ARG A 135 9.12 19.14 5.06
CA ARG A 135 9.56 20.16 4.11
C ARG A 135 10.99 19.92 3.65
N ILE A 136 11.54 18.76 3.98
CA ILE A 136 12.89 18.34 3.60
C ILE A 136 12.75 17.56 2.28
N GLU A 137 13.24 18.13 1.18
CA GLU A 137 13.11 17.53 -0.15
C GLU A 137 13.71 16.12 -0.23
N SER A 138 14.88 15.91 0.38
CA SER A 138 15.57 14.63 0.36
C SER A 138 14.83 13.54 1.13
N GLU A 139 14.16 13.89 2.23
CA GLU A 139 13.31 12.97 3.00
C GLU A 139 12.06 12.59 2.19
N LEU A 140 11.39 13.59 1.60
CA LEU A 140 10.20 13.38 0.76
C LEU A 140 10.51 12.48 -0.45
N LEU A 141 11.62 12.77 -1.16
CA LEU A 141 12.06 11.99 -2.31
C LEU A 141 12.38 10.55 -1.92
N TYR A 142 13.12 10.37 -0.83
CA TYR A 142 13.49 9.04 -0.34
C TYR A 142 12.26 8.21 0.03
N VAL A 143 11.33 8.77 0.81
CA VAL A 143 10.12 8.06 1.24
C VAL A 143 9.24 7.70 0.04
N TRP A 144 9.02 8.65 -0.87
CA TRP A 144 8.23 8.41 -2.08
C TRP A 144 8.84 7.30 -2.94
N LYS A 145 10.16 7.39 -3.20
CA LYS A 145 10.87 6.44 -4.04
C LYS A 145 10.90 5.05 -3.39
N SER A 146 11.26 4.96 -2.11
CA SER A 146 11.36 3.69 -1.40
C SER A 146 10.03 2.96 -1.33
N PHE A 147 8.93 3.67 -1.11
CA PHE A 147 7.60 3.06 -1.11
C PHE A 147 7.19 2.55 -2.51
N ARG A 148 7.46 3.35 -3.55
CA ARG A 148 7.21 2.96 -4.95
C ARG A 148 8.06 1.76 -5.37
N ASP A 149 9.32 1.71 -4.96
CA ASP A 149 10.23 0.60 -5.27
C ASP A 149 9.81 -0.69 -4.56
N GLN A 150 9.25 -0.60 -3.34
CA GLN A 150 8.77 -1.77 -2.59
C GLN A 150 7.44 -2.35 -3.08
N THR A 151 6.57 -1.50 -3.66
CA THR A 151 5.21 -1.88 -4.09
C THR A 151 5.10 -2.07 -5.60
N GLY A 152 5.63 -1.14 -6.39
CA GLY A 152 5.45 -1.03 -7.84
C GLY A 152 5.83 -2.29 -8.62
N PRO A 153 7.07 -2.82 -8.47
CA PRO A 153 7.50 -4.03 -9.17
C PRO A 153 6.59 -5.25 -8.90
N LYS A 154 6.13 -5.42 -7.65
CA LYS A 154 5.25 -6.51 -7.23
C LYS A 154 3.83 -6.37 -7.81
N LEU A 155 3.37 -5.14 -8.01
CA LEU A 155 2.04 -4.82 -8.53
C LEU A 155 1.98 -4.85 -10.07
N ARG A 156 3.07 -4.56 -10.79
CA ARG A 156 3.06 -4.37 -12.26
C ARG A 156 2.37 -5.51 -13.01
N ASN A 157 2.85 -6.74 -12.87
CA ASN A 157 2.31 -7.88 -13.64
C ASN A 157 0.91 -8.27 -13.18
N ARG A 158 0.62 -8.14 -11.88
CA ARG A 158 -0.72 -8.40 -11.30
C ARG A 158 -1.74 -7.42 -11.84
N PHE A 159 -1.38 -6.15 -11.92
CA PHE A 159 -2.23 -5.11 -12.47
C PHE A 159 -2.51 -5.34 -13.96
N MET A 160 -1.49 -5.71 -14.75
CA MET A 160 -1.69 -6.07 -16.15
C MET A 160 -2.69 -7.22 -16.32
N ARG A 161 -2.59 -8.27 -15.50
CA ARG A 161 -3.52 -9.39 -15.55
C ARG A 161 -4.93 -8.99 -15.08
N TYR A 162 -5.03 -8.19 -14.02
CA TYR A 162 -6.29 -7.62 -13.56
C TYR A 162 -7.00 -6.85 -14.69
N VAL A 163 -6.28 -5.99 -15.41
CA VAL A 163 -6.85 -5.22 -16.54
C VAL A 163 -7.36 -6.15 -17.64
N GLN A 164 -6.62 -7.21 -17.99
CA GLN A 164 -7.06 -8.19 -18.98
C GLN A 164 -8.38 -8.86 -18.58
N LEU A 165 -8.51 -9.32 -17.32
CA LEU A 165 -9.72 -9.96 -16.82
C LEU A 165 -10.88 -8.97 -16.70
N ALA A 166 -10.61 -7.74 -16.25
CA ALA A 166 -11.62 -6.69 -16.17
C ALA A 166 -12.17 -6.33 -17.57
N ASN A 167 -11.31 -6.26 -18.59
CA ASN A 167 -11.74 -6.03 -19.97
C ASN A 167 -12.54 -7.21 -20.51
N GLN A 168 -12.14 -8.46 -20.22
CA GLN A 168 -12.93 -9.64 -20.60
C GLN A 168 -14.31 -9.63 -19.93
N ALA A 169 -14.40 -9.22 -18.67
CA ALA A 169 -15.68 -9.07 -17.98
C ALA A 169 -16.55 -8.00 -18.64
N ALA A 170 -15.96 -6.84 -18.99
CA ALA A 170 -16.67 -5.76 -19.66
C ALA A 170 -17.24 -6.20 -21.02
N VAL A 171 -16.46 -6.96 -21.80
CA VAL A 171 -16.90 -7.53 -23.09
C VAL A 171 -17.99 -8.60 -22.89
N ALA A 172 -17.89 -9.43 -21.84
CA ALA A 172 -18.91 -10.44 -21.55
C ALA A 172 -20.25 -9.83 -21.11
N THR A 173 -20.22 -8.64 -20.52
CA THR A 173 -21.41 -7.95 -20.01
C THR A 173 -21.98 -6.93 -21.01
N GLY A 174 -21.14 -6.34 -21.85
CA GLY A 174 -21.54 -5.44 -22.92
C GLY A 174 -22.01 -6.22 -24.15
N ASN A 175 -23.31 -6.18 -24.42
CA ASN A 175 -23.85 -6.46 -25.76
C ASN A 175 -23.32 -5.46 -26.78
#